data_AF-A0A6M4PII5-F1
#
_entry.id   AF-A0A6M4PII5-F1
#
_cell.length_a   1.000
_cell.length_b   1.000
_cell.length_c   1.000
_cell.angle_alpha   90.00
_cell.angle_beta   90.00
_cell.angle_gamma   90.00
#
_symmetry.space_group_name_H-M   'P 1'
#
loop_
_entity.id
_entity.type
_entity.pdbx_description
1 polymer ?
#
loop_
_entity_poly.entity_id
_entity_poly.type
_entity_poly.pdbx_seq_one_letter_code
_entity_poly.pdbx_strand_id
1 'polypeptide(L)'
;MSRRSRRGGHRARPLAVLAACLLVLAGAPGAFAHALGHAAVSGRRCIATPAEYRAAWNARQVRCVSPALFATTHTRGDASLYPRGFWYAWAGSDTNLERYLELRKRYGGRPPKVGIGVLSYVGYPGLDTWSVPTDLAVYTLPPGVRALVPSFETWFRVLDERFGHTSAYPLAAQRDLVVAYSRLRGDKDVVGAFQQVTGCRRTELLAGAAPSAAIGCNRSFLGALAAAGPSPYEGGDSKACFANFQSRYRGSRDAAALRGALYQCQDAGFLNTGVGLGYNTYANPFVCEPAARQSVRERYTGREFIVPNTRLSALPEHVDIPLDLGTPSRRGFLHAGYC
;
A
#
# COMPACT_ATOMS: atom_id res chain seq x y z
N MET A 1 -12.93 53.20 58.74
CA MET A 1 -12.42 54.58 58.82
C MET A 1 -11.22 54.73 57.89
N SER A 2 -11.24 55.80 57.08
CA SER A 2 -10.15 56.45 56.32
C SER A 2 -9.29 55.58 55.37
N ARG A 3 -9.58 55.53 54.06
CA ARG A 3 -9.23 56.51 52.99
C ARG A 3 -7.74 56.90 52.94
N ARG A 4 -7.06 56.45 51.87
CA ARG A 4 -6.20 57.35 51.07
C ARG A 4 -6.40 57.07 49.58
N SER A 5 -6.58 58.17 48.87
CA SER A 5 -6.87 58.36 47.45
C SER A 5 -5.73 59.20 46.86
N ARG A 6 -5.39 59.00 45.59
CA ARG A 6 -5.34 60.03 44.51
C ARG A 6 -4.48 59.51 43.34
N ARG A 7 -5.10 59.40 42.15
CA ARG A 7 -5.02 60.30 40.96
C ARG A 7 -3.73 60.04 40.16
N GLY A 8 -3.77 59.60 38.91
CA GLY A 8 -4.33 60.19 37.69
C GLY A 8 -3.33 59.82 36.57
N GLY A 9 -3.61 59.65 35.28
CA GLY A 9 -4.73 60.00 34.42
C GLY A 9 -4.18 60.65 33.15
N HIS A 10 -4.28 60.01 31.99
CA HIS A 10 -4.29 60.61 30.63
C HIS A 10 -4.93 59.56 29.70
N ARG A 11 -6.19 59.71 29.25
CA ARG A 11 -6.69 60.47 28.07
C ARG A 11 -5.91 60.06 26.79
N ALA A 12 -6.53 59.48 25.76
CA ALA A 12 -7.69 60.00 25.02
C ALA A 12 -8.67 58.93 24.48
N ARG A 13 -9.86 59.44 24.16
CA ARG A 13 -11.14 58.89 23.68
C ARG A 13 -11.34 59.37 22.20
N PRO A 14 -12.52 59.29 21.52
CA PRO A 14 -13.67 58.35 21.47
C PRO A 14 -14.18 58.12 20.00
N LEU A 15 -15.42 57.63 19.88
CA LEU A 15 -16.42 57.78 18.77
C LEU A 15 -16.39 56.65 17.72
N ALA A 16 -17.34 55.70 17.65
CA ALA A 16 -18.81 55.75 17.66
C ALA A 16 -19.40 56.56 16.49
N VAL A 17 -20.07 55.85 15.56
CA VAL A 17 -21.30 56.18 14.78
C VAL A 17 -21.55 54.96 13.86
N LEU A 18 -22.50 54.05 14.12
CA LEU A 18 -23.92 54.06 13.72
C LEU A 18 -24.18 54.35 12.23
N ALA A 19 -24.51 53.33 11.43
CA ALA A 19 -25.85 53.15 10.86
C ALA A 19 -25.86 52.09 9.74
N ALA A 20 -26.97 51.37 9.68
CA ALA A 20 -27.27 50.28 8.77
C ALA A 20 -27.44 50.72 7.32
N CYS A 21 -27.21 49.79 6.39
CA CYS A 21 -28.19 49.46 5.36
C CYS A 21 -27.88 48.10 4.71
N LEU A 22 -28.92 47.26 4.65
CA LEU A 22 -28.99 46.00 3.91
C LEU A 22 -28.90 46.25 2.40
N LEU A 23 -28.17 45.39 1.69
CA LEU A 23 -28.54 44.85 0.36
C LEU A 23 -27.59 43.69 -0.05
N VAL A 24 -28.10 42.47 0.11
CA VAL A 24 -28.15 41.36 -0.87
C VAL A 24 -26.96 41.08 -1.83
N LEU A 25 -26.42 39.85 -1.69
CA LEU A 25 -25.76 38.95 -2.66
C LEU A 25 -24.47 39.39 -3.37
N ALA A 26 -23.33 38.83 -2.93
CA ALA A 26 -22.32 38.10 -3.73
C ALA A 26 -21.04 37.86 -2.90
N GLY A 27 -20.50 36.64 -2.86
CA GLY A 27 -19.16 36.39 -2.29
C GLY A 27 -18.84 34.98 -1.81
N ALA A 28 -18.74 34.04 -2.76
CA ALA A 28 -17.92 32.82 -2.80
C ALA A 28 -17.55 32.04 -1.50
N PRO A 29 -17.91 30.75 -1.41
CA PRO A 29 -17.19 29.80 -0.56
C PRO A 29 -15.78 29.57 -1.10
N GLY A 30 -14.79 29.63 -0.21
CA GLY A 30 -13.38 29.39 -0.51
C GLY A 30 -13.15 28.01 -1.14
N ALA A 31 -12.91 28.02 -2.44
CA ALA A 31 -12.36 26.89 -3.18
C ALA A 31 -10.87 26.76 -2.87
N PHE A 32 -10.49 25.80 -2.02
CA PHE A 32 -9.14 25.24 -2.06
C PHE A 32 -9.06 24.22 -3.19
N ALA A 33 -9.05 24.75 -4.41
CA ALA A 33 -8.58 24.04 -5.59
C ALA A 33 -7.04 23.97 -5.52
N HIS A 34 -6.52 22.83 -5.10
CA HIS A 34 -5.16 22.39 -5.43
C HIS A 34 -5.21 21.01 -6.09
N ALA A 35 -6.08 20.91 -7.09
CA ALA A 35 -5.78 20.13 -8.27
C ALA A 35 -5.29 21.14 -9.31
N LEU A 36 -3.98 21.17 -9.60
CA LEU A 36 -3.41 21.66 -10.86
C LEU A 36 -1.89 21.42 -10.84
N GLY A 37 -1.50 20.40 -11.59
CA GLY A 37 -0.11 19.99 -11.78
C GLY A 37 0.01 18.68 -12.56
N HIS A 38 -0.99 18.33 -13.38
CA HIS A 38 -0.79 17.41 -14.49
C HIS A 38 -0.87 18.27 -15.73
N ALA A 39 0.29 18.53 -16.33
CA ALA A 39 0.37 19.15 -17.63
C ALA A 39 -0.55 18.39 -18.58
N ALA A 40 -1.52 19.11 -19.15
CA ALA A 40 -2.45 18.60 -20.14
C ALA A 40 -1.65 18.05 -21.33
N VAL A 41 -1.54 16.72 -21.40
CA VAL A 41 -1.12 16.03 -22.62
C VAL A 41 -2.29 16.12 -23.59
N SER A 42 -2.01 16.64 -24.78
CA SER A 42 -3.00 16.98 -25.80
C SER A 42 -3.96 15.84 -26.15
N GLY A 43 -5.26 16.18 -26.24
CA GLY A 43 -6.30 15.58 -27.09
C GLY A 43 -6.64 14.09 -26.98
N ARG A 44 -5.90 13.27 -26.24
CA ARG A 44 -6.15 11.83 -26.12
C ARG A 44 -6.76 11.51 -24.76
N ARG A 45 -8.00 11.02 -24.78
CA ARG A 45 -8.70 10.45 -23.61
C ARG A 45 -7.80 9.42 -22.91
N CYS A 46 -7.83 9.37 -21.58
CA CYS A 46 -7.11 8.33 -20.82
C CYS A 46 -7.58 6.92 -21.21
N ILE A 47 -6.69 5.94 -21.04
CA ILE A 47 -7.02 4.52 -21.20
C ILE A 47 -8.09 4.17 -20.16
N ALA A 48 -9.27 3.73 -20.60
CA ALA A 48 -10.42 3.52 -19.73
C ALA A 48 -10.83 2.05 -19.60
N THR A 49 -10.37 1.17 -20.48
CA THR A 49 -10.70 -0.27 -20.46
C THR A 49 -9.45 -1.15 -20.39
N PRO A 50 -9.57 -2.38 -19.86
CA PRO A 50 -8.49 -3.38 -19.90
C PRO A 50 -7.99 -3.65 -21.32
N ALA A 51 -8.89 -3.69 -22.31
CA ALA A 51 -8.53 -3.91 -23.71
C ALA A 51 -7.69 -2.76 -24.29
N GLU A 52 -8.06 -1.50 -24.02
CA GLU A 52 -7.27 -0.33 -24.40
C GLU A 52 -5.89 -0.34 -23.71
N TYR A 53 -5.82 -0.79 -22.46
CA TYR A 53 -4.55 -0.90 -21.74
C TYR A 53 -3.64 -1.94 -22.40
N ARG A 54 -4.17 -3.13 -22.74
CA ARG A 54 -3.41 -4.15 -23.48
C ARG A 54 -2.91 -3.61 -24.83
N ALA A 55 -3.74 -2.86 -25.55
CA ALA A 55 -3.33 -2.25 -26.82
C ALA A 55 -2.16 -1.26 -26.62
N ALA A 56 -2.24 -0.40 -25.60
CA ALA A 56 -1.16 0.53 -25.26
C ALA A 56 0.12 -0.20 -24.81
N TRP A 57 0.00 -1.26 -24.01
CA TRP A 57 1.11 -2.12 -23.59
C TRP A 57 1.84 -2.74 -24.80
N ASN A 58 1.09 -3.27 -25.76
CA ASN A 58 1.64 -3.88 -26.97
C ASN A 58 2.32 -2.84 -27.86
N ALA A 59 1.70 -1.67 -28.01
CA ALA A 59 2.25 -0.53 -28.75
C ALA A 59 3.39 0.21 -28.01
N ARG A 60 3.73 -0.21 -26.77
CA ARG A 60 4.71 0.46 -25.90
C ARG A 60 4.41 1.95 -25.69
N GLN A 61 3.13 2.28 -25.60
CA GLN A 61 2.65 3.65 -25.51
C GLN A 61 2.35 4.04 -24.05
N VAL A 62 2.93 5.14 -23.60
CA VAL A 62 2.60 5.77 -22.32
C VAL A 62 1.44 6.74 -22.55
N ARG A 63 0.37 6.58 -21.77
CA ARG A 63 -0.83 7.43 -21.73
C ARG A 63 -1.35 7.45 -20.30
N CYS A 64 -2.13 8.47 -19.95
CA CYS A 64 -2.86 8.44 -18.69
C CYS A 64 -3.83 7.25 -18.64
N VAL A 65 -4.08 6.75 -17.44
CA VAL A 65 -4.95 5.61 -17.16
C VAL A 65 -6.11 6.07 -16.29
N SER A 66 -7.31 5.54 -16.54
CA SER A 66 -8.50 5.84 -15.75
C SER A 66 -8.35 5.32 -14.32
N PRO A 67 -8.78 6.09 -13.29
CA PRO A 67 -8.77 5.64 -11.90
C PRO A 67 -9.73 4.47 -11.62
N ALA A 68 -10.53 4.06 -12.61
CA ALA A 68 -11.39 2.87 -12.54
C ALA A 68 -10.67 1.56 -12.91
N LEU A 69 -9.43 1.64 -13.40
CA LEU A 69 -8.62 0.46 -13.74
C LEU A 69 -7.69 0.10 -12.59
N PHE A 70 -7.63 -1.21 -12.33
CA PHE A 70 -6.77 -1.81 -11.32
C PHE A 70 -5.91 -2.89 -11.97
N ALA A 71 -4.82 -3.24 -11.29
CA ALA A 71 -3.94 -4.30 -11.70
C ALA A 71 -3.55 -5.20 -10.54
N THR A 72 -3.44 -6.50 -10.79
CA THR A 72 -2.87 -7.45 -9.82
C THR A 72 -1.98 -8.43 -10.56
N THR A 73 -0.82 -8.75 -9.97
CA THR A 73 0.04 -9.81 -10.46
C THR A 73 -0.36 -11.13 -9.84
N HIS A 74 -0.47 -12.18 -10.64
CA HIS A 74 -0.88 -13.50 -10.18
C HIS A 74 -0.13 -14.61 -10.91
N THR A 75 -0.10 -15.81 -10.32
CA THR A 75 0.53 -16.96 -10.97
C THR A 75 -0.22 -17.31 -12.24
N ARG A 76 0.50 -17.51 -13.34
CA ARG A 76 -0.13 -17.85 -14.63
C ARG A 76 -0.99 -19.11 -14.48
N GLY A 77 -2.26 -18.98 -14.87
CA GLY A 77 -3.25 -20.04 -14.77
C GLY A 77 -4.10 -19.98 -13.50
N ASP A 78 -3.79 -19.11 -12.55
CA ASP A 78 -4.68 -18.85 -11.42
C ASP A 78 -6.00 -18.24 -11.92
N ALA A 79 -7.11 -18.70 -11.34
CA ALA A 79 -8.44 -18.24 -11.71
C ALA A 79 -8.94 -17.05 -10.87
N SER A 80 -8.13 -16.55 -9.93
CA SER A 80 -8.50 -15.49 -8.99
C SER A 80 -7.45 -14.40 -8.94
N LEU A 81 -7.84 -13.19 -8.54
CA LEU A 81 -6.94 -12.04 -8.45
C LEU A 81 -5.74 -12.30 -7.51
N TYR A 82 -5.95 -13.05 -6.44
CA TYR A 82 -4.93 -13.39 -5.46
C TYR A 82 -5.02 -14.87 -5.07
N PRO A 83 -3.96 -15.47 -4.49
CA PRO A 83 -3.99 -16.86 -4.07
C PRO A 83 -5.24 -17.20 -3.25
N ARG A 84 -5.74 -18.42 -3.45
CA ARG A 84 -6.97 -18.88 -2.80
C ARG A 84 -6.81 -18.81 -1.28
N GLY A 85 -7.92 -18.49 -0.60
CA GLY A 85 -7.97 -18.37 0.86
C GLY A 85 -7.76 -16.94 1.34
N PHE A 86 -7.12 -16.06 0.56
CA PHE A 86 -7.06 -14.64 0.91
C PHE A 86 -8.44 -13.98 0.81
N TRP A 87 -8.78 -13.14 1.79
CA TRP A 87 -10.05 -12.39 1.77
C TRP A 87 -9.97 -11.19 0.81
N TYR A 88 -8.86 -10.45 0.86
CA TYR A 88 -8.59 -9.37 -0.08
C TYR A 88 -7.40 -9.68 -0.98
N ALA A 89 -7.45 -9.15 -2.20
CA ALA A 89 -6.33 -9.09 -3.14
C ALA A 89 -5.66 -7.72 -3.04
N TRP A 90 -4.34 -7.69 -3.19
CA TRP A 90 -3.57 -6.46 -3.39
C TRP A 90 -3.70 -6.00 -4.83
N ALA A 91 -3.97 -4.72 -5.02
CA ALA A 91 -4.23 -4.14 -6.34
C ALA A 91 -3.44 -2.84 -6.54
N GLY A 92 -2.68 -2.76 -7.62
CA GLY A 92 -2.13 -1.51 -8.14
C GLY A 92 -3.24 -0.64 -8.75
N SER A 93 -3.03 0.67 -8.71
CA SER A 93 -3.95 1.68 -9.25
C SER A 93 -3.60 2.11 -10.68
N ASP A 94 -4.35 3.08 -11.20
CA ASP A 94 -4.02 3.84 -12.41
C ASP A 94 -2.58 4.36 -12.40
N THR A 95 -2.11 4.89 -11.26
CA THR A 95 -0.73 5.38 -11.16
C THR A 95 0.31 4.27 -11.31
N ASN A 96 0.02 3.04 -10.86
CA ASN A 96 0.87 1.88 -11.08
C ASN A 96 0.85 1.45 -12.55
N LEU A 97 -0.34 1.38 -13.15
CA LEU A 97 -0.54 1.03 -14.55
C LEU A 97 0.21 1.99 -15.49
N GLU A 98 0.18 3.29 -15.23
CA GLU A 98 0.97 4.28 -15.98
C GLU A 98 2.47 4.00 -15.89
N ARG A 99 2.97 3.69 -14.68
CA ARG A 99 4.38 3.31 -14.46
C ARG A 99 4.74 2.02 -15.19
N TYR A 100 3.84 1.04 -15.24
CA TYR A 100 4.08 -0.18 -15.99
C TYR A 100 4.15 0.08 -17.51
N LEU A 101 3.36 1.00 -18.05
CA LEU A 101 3.51 1.46 -19.44
C LEU A 101 4.85 2.17 -19.67
N GLU A 102 5.33 2.97 -18.71
CA GLU A 102 6.67 3.57 -18.79
C GLU A 102 7.78 2.52 -18.81
N LEU A 103 7.70 1.49 -17.96
CA LEU A 103 8.63 0.35 -17.99
C LEU A 103 8.59 -0.35 -19.34
N ARG A 104 7.39 -0.61 -19.85
CA ARG A 104 7.19 -1.27 -21.14
C ARG A 104 7.75 -0.46 -22.30
N LYS A 105 7.61 0.87 -22.27
CA LYS A 105 8.21 1.80 -23.25
C LYS A 105 9.73 1.78 -23.17
N ARG A 106 10.29 1.89 -21.96
CA ARG A 106 11.73 2.01 -21.73
C ARG A 106 12.49 0.72 -21.99
N TYR A 107 11.96 -0.41 -21.53
CA TYR A 107 12.64 -1.70 -21.53
C TYR A 107 11.96 -2.75 -22.42
N GLY A 108 11.04 -2.36 -23.32
CA GLY A 108 10.29 -3.30 -24.15
C GLY A 108 11.15 -4.21 -25.04
N GLY A 109 12.38 -3.80 -25.38
CA GLY A 109 13.37 -4.66 -26.07
C GLY A 109 14.09 -5.67 -25.17
N ARG A 110 13.88 -5.61 -23.84
CA ARG A 110 14.42 -6.51 -22.83
C ARG A 110 13.28 -7.00 -21.93
N PRO A 111 12.40 -7.89 -22.41
CA PRO A 111 11.18 -8.27 -21.71
C PRO A 111 11.37 -8.71 -20.23
N PRO A 112 12.44 -9.44 -19.84
CA PRO A 112 12.73 -9.74 -18.45
C PRO A 112 12.87 -8.51 -17.54
N LYS A 113 13.43 -7.39 -18.03
CA LYS A 113 13.48 -6.13 -17.27
C LYS A 113 12.08 -5.54 -17.08
N VAL A 114 11.16 -5.73 -18.02
CA VAL A 114 9.78 -5.26 -17.85
C VAL A 114 9.06 -6.11 -16.82
N GLY A 115 9.05 -7.44 -16.98
CA GLY A 115 8.33 -8.34 -16.07
C GLY A 115 8.85 -8.26 -14.62
N ILE A 116 10.17 -8.39 -14.43
CA ILE A 116 10.78 -8.24 -13.10
C ILE A 116 10.65 -6.81 -12.58
N GLY A 117 10.67 -5.80 -13.46
CA GLY A 117 10.38 -4.41 -13.09
C GLY A 117 9.00 -4.23 -12.48
N VAL A 118 7.97 -4.86 -13.06
CA VAL A 118 6.61 -4.85 -12.51
C VAL A 118 6.58 -5.52 -11.13
N LEU A 119 7.14 -6.73 -10.99
CA LEU A 119 7.13 -7.44 -9.70
C LEU A 119 7.93 -6.72 -8.60
N SER A 120 9.09 -6.15 -8.96
CA SER A 120 9.89 -5.32 -8.07
C SER A 120 9.09 -4.10 -7.60
N TYR A 121 8.39 -3.44 -8.53
CA TYR A 121 7.56 -2.27 -8.24
C TYR A 121 6.31 -2.59 -7.42
N VAL A 122 5.76 -3.81 -7.51
CA VAL A 122 4.70 -4.27 -6.59
C VAL A 122 5.28 -4.54 -5.19
N GLY A 123 6.51 -5.04 -5.10
CA GLY A 123 7.18 -5.32 -3.81
C GLY A 123 7.42 -6.80 -3.55
N TYR A 124 7.52 -7.62 -4.59
CA TYR A 124 7.80 -9.05 -4.43
C TYR A 124 9.20 -9.28 -3.83
N PRO A 125 9.33 -10.13 -2.80
CA PRO A 125 10.62 -10.63 -2.34
C PRO A 125 11.18 -11.71 -3.27
N GLY A 126 12.46 -12.06 -3.10
CA GLY A 126 13.05 -13.27 -3.70
C GLY A 126 13.13 -13.25 -5.23
N LEU A 127 13.12 -12.07 -5.86
CA LEU A 127 13.13 -11.95 -7.32
C LEU A 127 14.42 -12.45 -7.98
N ASP A 128 15.50 -12.62 -7.20
CA ASP A 128 16.73 -13.24 -7.69
C ASP A 128 16.50 -14.68 -8.16
N THR A 129 15.64 -15.44 -7.47
CA THR A 129 15.38 -16.86 -7.73
C THR A 129 13.97 -17.14 -8.24
N TRP A 130 13.08 -16.14 -8.23
CA TRP A 130 11.68 -16.30 -8.62
C TRP A 130 11.50 -16.87 -10.04
N SER A 131 11.00 -18.09 -10.16
CA SER A 131 10.81 -18.77 -11.45
C SER A 131 9.35 -19.00 -11.81
N VAL A 132 8.42 -18.64 -10.91
CA VAL A 132 6.99 -18.87 -11.09
C VAL A 132 6.46 -18.00 -12.24
N PRO A 133 5.92 -18.61 -13.33
CA PRO A 133 5.30 -17.86 -14.40
C PRO A 133 4.21 -16.93 -13.85
N THR A 134 4.28 -15.65 -14.18
CA THR A 134 3.43 -14.61 -13.59
C THR A 134 2.77 -13.80 -14.69
N ASP A 135 1.51 -13.45 -14.49
CA ASP A 135 0.73 -12.58 -15.37
C ASP A 135 0.33 -11.29 -14.63
N LEU A 136 0.09 -10.23 -15.40
CA LEU A 136 -0.50 -8.99 -14.93
C LEU A 136 -1.96 -8.95 -15.38
N ALA A 137 -2.88 -9.19 -14.45
CA ALA A 137 -4.30 -8.93 -14.67
C ALA A 137 -4.54 -7.43 -14.62
N VAL A 138 -5.19 -6.87 -15.64
CA VAL A 138 -5.71 -5.50 -15.64
C VAL A 138 -7.22 -5.56 -15.78
N TYR A 139 -7.96 -4.87 -14.92
CA TYR A 139 -9.39 -5.10 -14.77
C TYR A 139 -10.15 -3.88 -14.25
N THR A 140 -11.47 -3.94 -14.36
CA THR A 140 -12.42 -3.05 -13.67
C THR A 140 -13.10 -3.81 -12.53
N LEU A 141 -13.55 -3.07 -11.51
CA LEU A 141 -14.31 -3.67 -10.40
C LEU A 141 -15.79 -3.79 -10.76
N PRO A 142 -16.50 -4.82 -10.24
CA PRO A 142 -17.95 -4.92 -10.38
C PRO A 142 -18.68 -3.68 -9.84
N PRO A 143 -19.86 -3.33 -10.40
CA PRO A 143 -20.68 -2.24 -9.87
C PRO A 143 -20.92 -2.38 -8.36
N GLY A 144 -20.75 -1.29 -7.62
CA GLY A 144 -20.93 -1.26 -6.16
C GLY A 144 -19.74 -1.79 -5.35
N VAL A 145 -18.78 -2.48 -5.96
CA VAL A 145 -17.54 -2.89 -5.31
C VAL A 145 -16.55 -1.73 -5.32
N ARG A 146 -15.97 -1.41 -4.15
CA ARG A 146 -15.00 -0.34 -4.00
C ARG A 146 -13.65 -0.90 -3.57
N ALA A 147 -12.59 -0.41 -4.20
CA ALA A 147 -11.24 -0.55 -3.68
C ALA A 147 -11.12 0.24 -2.37
N LEU A 148 -10.41 -0.32 -1.40
CA LEU A 148 -10.13 0.36 -0.13
C LEU A 148 -8.67 0.77 -0.12
N VAL A 149 -8.40 1.97 0.41
CA VAL A 149 -7.04 2.39 0.73
C VAL A 149 -6.63 1.66 2.01
N PRO A 150 -5.67 0.73 1.95
CA PRO A 150 -5.23 -0.01 3.11
C PRO A 150 -4.51 0.93 4.07
N SER A 151 -4.87 0.79 5.34
CA SER A 151 -4.25 1.43 6.49
C SER A 151 -4.55 0.53 7.68
N PHE A 152 -3.82 0.69 8.79
CA PHE A 152 -4.16 -0.07 10.00
C PHE A 152 -5.60 0.18 10.43
N GLU A 153 -6.08 1.42 10.35
CA GLU A 153 -7.48 1.75 10.64
C GLU A 153 -8.45 1.07 9.67
N THR A 154 -8.16 1.07 8.37
CA THR A 154 -8.97 0.36 7.36
C THR A 154 -9.07 -1.12 7.71
N TRP A 155 -7.95 -1.75 8.06
CA TRP A 155 -7.93 -3.17 8.41
C TRP A 155 -8.76 -3.46 9.65
N PHE A 156 -8.54 -2.73 10.74
CA PHE A 156 -9.24 -3.00 11.99
C PHE A 156 -10.72 -2.64 11.91
N ARG A 157 -11.10 -1.62 11.13
CA ARG A 157 -12.52 -1.35 10.81
C ARG A 157 -13.15 -2.53 10.08
N VAL A 158 -12.49 -3.08 9.05
CA VAL A 158 -13.00 -4.26 8.30
C VAL A 158 -13.14 -5.48 9.22
N LEU A 159 -12.20 -5.68 10.14
CA LEU A 159 -12.26 -6.76 11.11
C LEU A 159 -13.38 -6.56 12.14
N ASP A 160 -13.56 -5.33 12.64
CA ASP A 160 -14.64 -4.99 13.57
C ASP A 160 -16.01 -5.15 12.93
N GLU A 161 -16.20 -4.66 11.69
CA GLU A 161 -17.46 -4.80 10.94
C GLU A 161 -17.81 -6.28 10.71
N ARG A 162 -16.80 -7.14 10.50
CA ARG A 162 -17.01 -8.57 10.22
C ARG A 162 -17.19 -9.42 11.47
N PHE A 163 -16.41 -9.15 12.50
CA PHE A 163 -16.29 -10.02 13.67
C PHE A 163 -16.91 -9.42 14.95
N GLY A 164 -17.33 -8.15 14.94
CA GLY A 164 -18.21 -7.56 15.96
C GLY A 164 -17.60 -7.38 17.35
N HIS A 165 -16.27 -7.32 17.48
CA HIS A 165 -15.58 -7.40 18.76
C HIS A 165 -14.35 -6.48 18.81
N THR A 166 -14.59 -5.21 19.11
CA THR A 166 -13.56 -4.17 19.24
C THR A 166 -12.50 -4.50 20.30
N SER A 167 -12.82 -5.35 21.28
CA SER A 167 -11.86 -5.83 22.29
C SER A 167 -10.73 -6.69 21.69
N ALA A 168 -10.94 -7.29 20.52
CA ALA A 168 -9.92 -8.06 19.83
C ALA A 168 -8.81 -7.15 19.23
N TYR A 169 -9.10 -5.86 19.04
CA TYR A 169 -8.23 -4.89 18.38
C TYR A 169 -8.17 -3.58 19.18
N PRO A 170 -7.46 -3.55 20.32
CA PRO A 170 -7.45 -2.38 21.21
C PRO A 170 -6.93 -1.11 20.50
N LEU A 171 -7.63 0.02 20.67
CA LEU A 171 -7.26 1.30 20.03
C LEU A 171 -5.82 1.73 20.32
N ALA A 172 -5.31 1.47 21.53
CA ALA A 172 -3.92 1.75 21.88
C ALA A 172 -2.92 1.00 20.98
N ALA A 173 -3.17 -0.28 20.70
CA ALA A 173 -2.33 -1.08 19.81
C ALA A 173 -2.41 -0.58 18.36
N GLN A 174 -3.60 -0.17 17.90
CA GLN A 174 -3.77 0.42 16.57
C GLN A 174 -2.99 1.73 16.45
N ARG A 175 -3.09 2.61 17.46
CA ARG A 175 -2.32 3.87 17.53
C ARG A 175 -0.82 3.61 17.48
N ASP A 176 -0.34 2.65 18.27
CA ASP A 176 1.10 2.36 18.35
C ASP A 176 1.64 1.83 17.01
N LEU A 177 0.85 1.05 16.26
CA LEU A 177 1.15 0.68 14.87
C LEU A 177 1.23 1.90 13.94
N VAL A 178 0.21 2.77 13.96
CA VAL A 178 0.19 4.00 13.14
C VAL A 178 1.40 4.87 13.46
N VAL A 179 1.76 5.01 14.73
CA VAL A 179 2.93 5.81 15.17
C VAL A 179 4.23 5.22 14.66
N ALA A 180 4.41 3.90 14.71
CA ALA A 180 5.63 3.24 14.23
C ALA A 180 5.86 3.49 12.73
N TYR A 181 4.80 3.46 11.91
CA TYR A 181 4.91 3.60 10.45
C TYR A 181 4.82 5.06 9.96
N SER A 182 4.17 5.97 10.70
CA SER A 182 4.07 7.40 10.31
C SER A 182 5.34 8.22 10.57
N ARG A 183 6.26 7.69 11.39
CA ARG A 183 7.51 8.37 11.78
C ARG A 183 8.73 7.99 10.95
N LEU A 184 8.52 7.30 9.82
CA LEU A 184 9.59 6.94 8.90
C LEU A 184 10.14 8.20 8.22
N ARG A 185 11.41 8.53 8.53
CA ARG A 185 12.14 9.69 8.00
C ARG A 185 13.60 9.31 7.73
N GLY A 186 14.23 10.01 6.79
CA GLY A 186 15.64 9.79 6.44
C GLY A 186 15.86 8.41 5.85
N ASP A 187 16.71 7.63 6.51
CA ASP A 187 17.12 6.26 6.18
C ASP A 187 16.21 5.17 6.79
N LYS A 188 15.11 5.56 7.45
CA LYS A 188 14.15 4.61 8.03
C LYS A 188 13.13 4.14 7.01
N ASP A 189 12.94 2.83 6.93
CA ASP A 189 11.94 2.20 6.08
C ASP A 189 11.00 1.27 6.86
N VAL A 190 10.11 0.64 6.09
CA VAL A 190 9.03 -0.23 6.55
C VAL A 190 9.52 -1.49 7.26
N VAL A 191 10.67 -2.03 6.86
CA VAL A 191 11.25 -3.22 7.47
C VAL A 191 11.86 -2.84 8.82
N GLY A 192 12.40 -1.62 8.93
CA GLY A 192 12.81 -1.03 10.20
C GLY A 192 11.64 -0.84 11.17
N ALA A 193 10.51 -0.29 10.69
CA ALA A 193 9.28 -0.22 11.50
C ALA A 193 8.76 -1.61 11.89
N PHE A 194 8.82 -2.58 10.97
CA PHE A 194 8.43 -3.96 11.27
C PHE A 194 9.31 -4.54 12.39
N GLN A 195 10.64 -4.40 12.32
CA GLN A 195 11.54 -4.81 13.39
C GLN A 195 11.22 -4.11 14.72
N GLN A 196 10.96 -2.80 14.70
CA GLN A 196 10.62 -2.04 15.91
C GLN A 196 9.36 -2.60 16.60
N VAL A 197 8.34 -2.94 15.80
CA VAL A 197 7.06 -3.44 16.32
C VAL A 197 7.16 -4.90 16.75
N THR A 198 7.81 -5.75 15.97
CA THR A 198 7.76 -7.21 16.13
C THR A 198 8.99 -7.79 16.81
N GLY A 199 10.09 -7.03 16.93
CA GLY A 199 11.39 -7.52 17.39
C GLY A 199 12.16 -8.35 16.36
N CYS A 200 11.53 -8.78 15.26
CA CYS A 200 12.17 -9.60 14.24
C CYS A 200 13.31 -8.83 13.57
N ARG A 201 14.54 -9.37 13.64
CA ARG A 201 15.73 -8.73 13.07
C ARG A 201 15.59 -8.53 11.56
N ARG A 202 15.74 -7.27 11.14
CA ARG A 202 15.72 -6.81 9.75
C ARG A 202 16.66 -7.61 8.86
N THR A 203 17.91 -7.78 9.28
CA THR A 203 18.94 -8.45 8.47
C THR A 203 18.54 -9.90 8.16
N GLU A 204 17.99 -10.60 9.15
CA GLU A 204 17.51 -11.97 8.99
C GLU A 204 16.28 -12.05 8.09
N LEU A 205 15.30 -11.14 8.28
CA LEU A 205 14.12 -11.07 7.42
C LEU A 205 14.49 -10.82 5.95
N LEU A 206 15.43 -9.89 5.70
CA LEU A 206 15.91 -9.60 4.35
C LEU A 206 16.75 -10.74 3.75
N ALA A 207 17.38 -11.57 4.58
CA ALA A 207 18.04 -12.80 4.16
C ALA A 207 17.06 -13.96 3.89
N GLY A 208 15.76 -13.76 4.09
CA GLY A 208 14.71 -14.75 3.84
C GLY A 208 14.39 -15.65 5.04
N ALA A 209 14.87 -15.32 6.24
CA ALA A 209 14.53 -16.09 7.43
C ALA A 209 13.03 -15.96 7.76
N ALA A 210 12.40 -17.09 8.07
CA ALA A 210 11.03 -17.10 8.58
C ALA A 210 10.96 -16.46 9.98
N PRO A 211 9.86 -15.76 10.32
CA PRO A 211 9.71 -15.16 11.64
C PRO A 211 9.79 -16.21 12.75
N SER A 212 10.70 -16.00 13.70
CA SER A 212 10.98 -16.94 14.77
C SER A 212 11.65 -16.25 15.97
N ALA A 213 11.68 -16.94 17.11
CA ALA A 213 12.41 -16.46 18.29
C ALA A 213 13.92 -16.35 18.02
N ALA A 214 14.47 -17.22 17.17
CA ALA A 214 15.89 -17.21 16.80
C ALA A 214 16.32 -15.89 16.16
N ILE A 215 15.45 -15.30 15.33
CA ILE A 215 15.69 -13.99 14.72
C ILE A 215 15.20 -12.83 15.60
N GLY A 216 14.85 -13.08 16.87
CA GLY A 216 14.48 -12.04 17.84
C GLY A 216 13.03 -11.59 17.82
N CYS A 217 12.14 -12.25 17.05
CA CYS A 217 10.72 -11.91 17.08
C CYS A 217 10.15 -12.05 18.50
N ASN A 218 9.38 -11.06 18.93
CA ASN A 218 8.82 -10.99 20.27
C ASN A 218 7.68 -12.00 20.47
N ARG A 219 7.40 -12.29 21.74
CA ARG A 219 6.39 -13.30 22.12
C ARG A 219 4.98 -12.93 21.66
N SER A 220 4.62 -11.65 21.69
CA SER A 220 3.28 -11.21 21.28
C SER A 220 3.03 -11.48 19.79
N PHE A 221 4.00 -11.17 18.94
CA PHE A 221 3.96 -11.46 17.50
C PHE A 221 3.90 -12.97 17.23
N LEU A 222 4.84 -13.74 17.76
CA LEU A 222 4.89 -15.20 17.53
C LEU A 222 3.65 -15.92 18.06
N GLY A 223 3.15 -15.51 19.23
CA GLY A 223 1.93 -16.04 19.79
C GLY A 223 0.70 -15.72 18.93
N ALA A 224 0.66 -14.56 18.26
CA ALA A 224 -0.42 -14.21 17.35
C ALA A 224 -0.41 -15.08 16.10
N LEU A 225 0.77 -15.33 15.50
CA LEU A 225 0.93 -16.27 14.37
C LEU A 225 0.43 -17.66 14.75
N ALA A 226 0.90 -18.20 15.88
CA ALA A 226 0.50 -19.51 16.37
C ALA A 226 -1.00 -19.62 16.66
N ALA A 227 -1.61 -18.58 17.25
CA ALA A 227 -3.04 -18.56 17.54
C ALA A 227 -3.91 -18.44 16.28
N ALA A 228 -3.44 -17.72 15.26
CA ALA A 228 -4.15 -17.55 14.00
C ALA A 228 -4.19 -18.84 13.16
N GLY A 229 -3.14 -19.66 13.25
CA GLY A 229 -3.01 -20.92 12.52
C GLY A 229 -2.47 -20.72 11.10
N PRO A 230 -2.71 -21.65 10.17
CA PRO A 230 -2.10 -21.62 8.84
C PRO A 230 -2.53 -20.38 8.05
N SER A 231 -1.55 -19.75 7.40
CA SER A 231 -1.79 -18.65 6.46
C SER A 231 -2.47 -19.18 5.19
N PRO A 232 -3.10 -18.32 4.37
CA PRO A 232 -3.60 -18.74 3.06
C PRO A 232 -2.52 -19.34 2.14
N TYR A 233 -1.25 -18.93 2.29
CA TYR A 233 -0.13 -19.56 1.59
C TYR A 233 0.12 -21.01 2.00
N GLU A 234 -0.31 -21.39 3.22
CA GLU A 234 -0.20 -22.74 3.76
C GLU A 234 -1.53 -23.51 3.65
N GLY A 235 -2.44 -23.05 2.78
CA GLY A 235 -3.76 -23.66 2.56
C GLY A 235 -4.85 -23.21 3.56
N GLY A 236 -4.58 -22.18 4.37
CA GLY A 236 -5.56 -21.55 5.25
C GLY A 236 -6.56 -20.64 4.53
N ASP A 237 -7.39 -19.96 5.32
CA ASP A 237 -8.35 -18.95 4.87
C ASP A 237 -8.23 -17.71 5.78
N SER A 238 -8.17 -16.51 5.19
CA SER A 238 -7.99 -15.26 5.92
C SER A 238 -9.06 -15.03 6.99
N LYS A 239 -10.33 -15.32 6.67
CA LYS A 239 -11.42 -15.09 7.63
C LYS A 239 -11.33 -16.07 8.79
N ALA A 240 -11.04 -17.33 8.50
CA ALA A 240 -10.80 -18.35 9.53
C ALA A 240 -9.56 -18.00 10.38
N CYS A 241 -8.49 -17.52 9.75
CA CYS A 241 -7.26 -17.08 10.40
C CYS A 241 -7.52 -15.94 11.41
N PHE A 242 -8.25 -14.90 11.00
CA PHE A 242 -8.63 -13.81 11.92
C PHE A 242 -9.56 -14.28 13.05
N ALA A 243 -10.54 -15.13 12.75
CA ALA A 243 -11.43 -15.71 13.76
C ALA A 243 -10.67 -16.59 14.77
N ASN A 244 -9.65 -17.32 14.33
CA ASN A 244 -8.77 -18.11 15.19
C ASN A 244 -7.94 -17.21 16.09
N PHE A 245 -7.30 -16.16 15.56
CA PHE A 245 -6.56 -15.19 16.37
C PHE A 245 -7.46 -14.58 17.46
N GLN A 246 -8.66 -14.19 17.10
CA GLN A 246 -9.63 -13.64 18.05
C GLN A 246 -10.01 -14.64 19.15
N SER A 247 -10.37 -15.87 18.77
CA SER A 247 -10.89 -16.86 19.72
C SER A 247 -9.80 -17.57 20.52
N ARG A 248 -8.57 -17.69 20.01
CA ARG A 248 -7.50 -18.51 20.60
C ARG A 248 -6.36 -17.71 21.22
N TYR A 249 -6.13 -16.47 20.79
CA TYR A 249 -5.03 -15.68 21.35
C TYR A 249 -5.36 -15.23 22.79
N ARG A 250 -4.45 -15.52 23.72
CA ARG A 250 -4.57 -15.21 25.15
C ARG A 250 -3.51 -14.23 25.66
N GLY A 251 -2.58 -13.81 24.79
CA GLY A 251 -1.54 -12.84 25.14
C GLY A 251 -2.04 -11.40 25.09
N SER A 252 -1.13 -10.46 25.37
CA SER A 252 -1.39 -9.03 25.23
C SER A 252 -1.67 -8.68 23.77
N ARG A 253 -2.84 -8.09 23.50
CA ARG A 253 -3.23 -7.61 22.17
C ARG A 253 -2.58 -6.26 21.86
N ASP A 254 -1.25 -6.24 21.90
CA ASP A 254 -0.42 -5.08 21.60
C ASP A 254 -0.18 -4.92 20.09
N ALA A 255 0.57 -3.89 19.70
CA ALA A 255 0.91 -3.60 18.31
C ALA A 255 1.57 -4.80 17.61
N ALA A 256 2.40 -5.57 18.31
CA ALA A 256 3.10 -6.72 17.75
C ALA A 256 2.14 -7.87 17.46
N ALA A 257 1.20 -8.15 18.38
CA ALA A 257 0.15 -9.15 18.16
C ALA A 257 -0.73 -8.79 16.96
N LEU A 258 -1.18 -7.54 16.87
CA LEU A 258 -2.01 -7.10 15.75
C LEU A 258 -1.23 -7.14 14.42
N ARG A 259 0.06 -6.77 14.44
CA ARG A 259 0.94 -6.90 13.28
C ARG A 259 1.09 -8.35 12.84
N GLY A 260 1.19 -9.28 13.79
CA GLY A 260 1.25 -10.71 13.56
C GLY A 260 -0.01 -11.27 12.91
N ALA A 261 -1.19 -10.85 13.38
CA ALA A 261 -2.46 -11.25 12.77
C ALA A 261 -2.56 -10.79 11.30
N LEU A 262 -2.20 -9.54 10.98
CA LEU A 262 -2.20 -9.04 9.60
C LEU A 262 -1.15 -9.74 8.72
N TYR A 263 0.04 -9.99 9.27
CA TYR A 263 1.10 -10.74 8.59
C TYR A 263 0.61 -12.15 8.21
N GLN A 264 0.06 -12.89 9.18
CA GLN A 264 -0.34 -14.28 8.98
C GLN A 264 -1.59 -14.42 8.11
N CYS A 265 -2.57 -13.54 8.29
CA CYS A 265 -3.90 -13.73 7.71
C CYS A 265 -4.11 -13.00 6.39
N GLN A 266 -3.33 -11.97 6.04
CA GLN A 266 -3.66 -11.09 4.92
C GLN A 266 -2.43 -10.55 4.17
N ASP A 267 -1.30 -11.25 4.25
CA ASP A 267 -0.08 -10.95 3.50
C ASP A 267 0.40 -9.49 3.65
N ALA A 268 0.21 -8.92 4.83
CA ALA A 268 0.90 -7.71 5.22
C ALA A 268 2.31 -8.10 5.66
N GLY A 269 3.19 -8.46 4.74
CA GLY A 269 4.57 -8.86 5.00
C GLY A 269 5.47 -7.74 5.57
N PHE A 270 6.76 -8.00 5.80
CA PHE A 270 7.69 -6.92 6.20
C PHE A 270 8.03 -5.97 5.02
N LEU A 271 7.88 -6.42 3.77
CA LEU A 271 7.99 -5.58 2.56
C LEU A 271 6.63 -5.00 2.12
N ASN A 272 5.52 -5.72 2.37
CA ASN A 272 4.17 -5.21 2.14
C ASN A 272 3.61 -4.62 3.44
N THR A 273 3.64 -3.30 3.55
CA THR A 273 3.42 -2.55 4.80
C THR A 273 2.07 -2.77 5.47
N GLY A 274 1.05 -3.26 4.75
CA GLY A 274 -0.32 -3.18 5.23
C GLY A 274 -0.94 -1.78 5.08
N VAL A 275 -0.19 -0.77 4.60
CA VAL A 275 -0.65 0.63 4.49
C VAL A 275 -0.57 1.22 3.08
N GLY A 276 -0.52 0.37 2.04
CA GLY A 276 -0.79 0.79 0.65
C GLY A 276 0.37 1.47 -0.05
N LEU A 277 1.58 1.28 0.46
CA LEU A 277 2.81 1.67 -0.21
C LEU A 277 3.67 0.42 -0.37
N GLY A 278 3.97 0.09 -1.63
CA GLY A 278 4.96 -0.93 -1.96
C GLY A 278 6.35 -0.47 -1.51
N TYR A 279 7.18 -1.43 -1.12
CA TYR A 279 8.59 -1.21 -0.83
C TYR A 279 9.38 -2.43 -1.29
N ASN A 280 10.56 -2.21 -1.87
CA ASN A 280 11.44 -3.31 -2.22
C ASN A 280 12.90 -2.99 -1.89
N THR A 281 13.69 -4.01 -1.56
CA THR A 281 15.14 -3.86 -1.37
C THR A 281 15.93 -3.90 -2.67
N TYR A 282 15.31 -4.33 -3.76
CA TYR A 282 15.88 -4.25 -5.11
C TYR A 282 15.90 -2.82 -5.65
N ALA A 283 16.67 -2.62 -6.72
CA ALA A 283 16.72 -1.36 -7.44
C ALA A 283 15.33 -1.00 -7.98
N ASN A 284 14.86 0.21 -7.68
CA ASN A 284 13.69 0.78 -8.34
C ASN A 284 14.03 0.96 -9.83
N PRO A 285 13.24 0.40 -10.76
CA PRO A 285 13.54 0.44 -12.20
C PRO A 285 13.47 1.84 -12.83
N PHE A 286 12.96 2.84 -12.11
CA PHE A 286 12.90 4.23 -12.56
C PHE A 286 14.10 5.06 -12.10
N VAL A 287 14.89 4.55 -11.16
CA VAL A 287 16.06 5.22 -10.61
C VAL A 287 17.29 4.55 -11.22
N CYS A 288 18.02 5.27 -12.08
CA CYS A 288 19.20 4.78 -12.80
C CYS A 288 20.44 4.63 -11.91
N GLU A 289 20.27 3.99 -10.76
CA GLU A 289 21.33 3.76 -9.79
C GLU A 289 21.24 2.32 -9.27
N PRO A 290 22.36 1.71 -8.86
CA PRO A 290 22.34 0.45 -8.12
C PRO A 290 21.49 0.57 -6.86
N ALA A 291 20.86 -0.54 -6.45
CA ALA A 291 20.00 -0.58 -5.27
C ALA A 291 20.66 0.08 -4.05
N ALA A 292 21.92 -0.26 -3.78
CA ALA A 292 22.72 0.26 -2.68
C ALA A 292 22.91 1.79 -2.67
N ARG A 293 22.79 2.46 -3.83
CA ARG A 293 22.90 3.91 -3.97
C ARG A 293 21.56 4.64 -3.96
N GLN A 294 20.45 3.91 -4.08
CA GLN A 294 19.12 4.49 -3.98
C GLN A 294 18.75 4.76 -2.52
N SER A 295 18.21 5.95 -2.27
CA SER A 295 17.64 6.32 -0.99
C SER A 295 16.44 5.44 -0.65
N VAL A 296 16.11 5.35 0.64
CA VAL A 296 14.90 4.64 1.09
C VAL A 296 13.64 5.17 0.41
N ARG A 297 13.53 6.49 0.23
CA ARG A 297 12.37 7.11 -0.45
C ARG A 297 12.22 6.63 -1.88
N GLU A 298 13.34 6.48 -2.59
CA GLU A 298 13.36 5.97 -3.98
C GLU A 298 12.96 4.50 -4.06
N ARG A 299 13.08 3.74 -2.97
CA ARG A 299 12.68 2.33 -2.91
C ARG A 299 11.21 2.11 -2.53
N TYR A 300 10.50 3.17 -2.13
CA TYR A 300 9.05 3.11 -2.06
C TYR A 300 8.46 3.19 -3.47
N THR A 301 7.53 2.30 -3.75
CA THR A 301 6.96 2.10 -5.07
C THR A 301 5.48 2.46 -5.05
N GLY A 302 4.70 1.92 -5.99
CA GLY A 302 3.36 2.39 -6.28
C GLY A 302 2.38 2.28 -5.13
N ARG A 303 1.21 2.90 -5.33
CA ARG A 303 0.12 2.90 -4.37
C ARG A 303 -0.71 1.64 -4.54
N GLU A 304 -0.82 0.88 -3.47
CA GLU A 304 -1.63 -0.33 -3.46
C GLU A 304 -2.98 -0.08 -2.77
N PHE A 305 -3.98 -0.76 -3.29
CA PHE A 305 -5.32 -0.85 -2.75
C PHE A 305 -5.57 -2.29 -2.34
N ILE A 306 -6.62 -2.50 -1.54
CA ILE A 306 -7.19 -3.82 -1.33
C ILE A 306 -8.56 -3.90 -1.98
N VAL A 307 -8.80 -4.99 -2.70
CA VAL A 307 -10.08 -5.29 -3.36
C VAL A 307 -10.53 -6.69 -2.91
N PRO A 308 -11.83 -7.00 -2.91
CA PRO A 308 -12.27 -8.36 -2.60
C PRO A 308 -11.56 -9.37 -3.50
N ASN A 309 -11.01 -10.44 -2.92
CA ASN A 309 -10.37 -11.48 -3.73
C ASN A 309 -11.46 -12.24 -4.48
N THR A 310 -11.58 -11.95 -5.77
CA THR A 310 -12.61 -12.52 -6.65
C THR A 310 -11.97 -13.32 -7.77
N ARG A 311 -12.78 -14.19 -8.38
CA ARG A 311 -12.39 -14.91 -9.59
C ARG A 311 -12.29 -13.93 -10.75
N LEU A 312 -11.30 -14.13 -11.62
CA LEU A 312 -11.12 -13.33 -12.83
C LEU A 312 -12.38 -13.38 -13.72
N SER A 313 -13.02 -14.55 -13.81
CA SER A 313 -14.28 -14.73 -14.55
C SER A 313 -15.50 -14.01 -13.96
N ALA A 314 -15.42 -13.51 -12.73
CA ALA A 314 -16.47 -12.72 -12.09
C ALA A 314 -16.26 -11.20 -12.24
N LEU A 315 -15.16 -10.77 -12.88
CA LEU A 315 -14.90 -9.37 -13.18
C LEU A 315 -15.68 -8.95 -14.44
N PRO A 316 -16.19 -7.71 -14.52
CA PRO A 316 -16.89 -7.22 -15.72
C PRO A 316 -16.00 -7.27 -16.96
N GLU A 317 -14.76 -6.79 -16.81
CA GLU A 317 -13.75 -6.82 -17.85
C GLU A 317 -12.39 -7.09 -17.21
N HIS A 318 -11.59 -7.96 -17.83
CA HIS A 318 -10.19 -8.16 -17.48
C HIS A 318 -9.37 -8.59 -18.69
N VAL A 319 -8.06 -8.38 -18.60
CA VAL A 319 -7.07 -8.95 -19.52
C VAL A 319 -5.86 -9.45 -18.73
N ASP A 320 -5.31 -10.59 -19.12
CA ASP A 320 -4.06 -11.12 -18.54
C ASP A 320 -2.87 -10.91 -19.47
N ILE A 321 -1.92 -10.07 -19.06
CA ILE A 321 -0.71 -9.77 -19.81
C ILE A 321 0.43 -10.66 -19.29
N PRO A 322 0.96 -11.59 -20.10
CA PRO A 322 2.09 -12.41 -19.69
C PRO A 322 3.33 -11.57 -19.37
N LEU A 323 3.89 -11.75 -18.18
CA LEU A 323 5.17 -11.16 -17.83
C LEU A 323 6.29 -12.16 -18.13
N ASP A 324 7.20 -11.76 -19.01
CA ASP A 324 8.46 -12.49 -19.20
C ASP A 324 9.40 -12.12 -18.06
N LEU A 325 9.82 -13.13 -17.30
CA LEU A 325 10.71 -12.96 -16.14
C LEU A 325 12.16 -13.34 -16.47
N GLY A 326 12.41 -13.91 -17.65
CA GLY A 326 13.70 -14.49 -18.03
C GLY A 326 14.23 -15.51 -17.03
N THR A 327 15.50 -15.86 -17.20
CA THR A 327 16.19 -16.75 -16.26
C THR A 327 16.72 -15.96 -15.04
N PRO A 328 16.62 -16.50 -13.82
CA PRO A 328 17.24 -15.95 -12.60
C PRO A 328 18.65 -15.39 -12.79
N SER A 329 19.53 -16.14 -13.44
CA SER A 329 20.94 -15.78 -13.68
C SER A 329 21.15 -14.49 -14.50
N ARG A 330 20.12 -13.99 -15.20
CA ARG A 330 20.20 -12.80 -16.05
C ARG A 330 19.61 -11.55 -15.40
N ARG A 331 19.31 -11.60 -14.10
CA ARG A 331 18.65 -10.53 -13.34
C ARG A 331 19.57 -9.66 -12.50
N GLY A 332 20.87 -9.59 -12.86
CA GLY A 332 21.83 -8.72 -12.14
C GLY A 332 21.42 -7.25 -12.05
N PHE A 333 20.52 -6.78 -12.92
CA PHE A 333 19.92 -5.44 -12.86
C PHE A 333 19.08 -5.17 -11.60
N LEU A 334 18.61 -6.21 -10.89
CA LEU A 334 17.92 -6.06 -9.60
C LEU A 334 18.81 -5.39 -8.55
N HIS A 335 20.13 -5.56 -8.65
CA HIS A 335 21.11 -4.98 -7.72
C HIS A 335 21.91 -3.86 -8.36
N ALA A 336 22.36 -4.08 -9.60
CA ALA A 336 23.20 -3.15 -10.34
C ALA A 336 22.44 -1.91 -10.87
N GLY A 337 21.11 -1.97 -10.93
CA GLY A 337 20.29 -0.94 -11.55
C GLY A 337 19.72 -1.37 -12.91
N TYR A 338 18.60 -0.75 -13.29
CA TYR A 338 17.92 -1.04 -14.55
C TYR A 338 18.50 -0.27 -15.75
N CYS A 339 19.29 0.74 -15.48
CA CYS A 339 20.18 1.41 -16.40
C CYS A 339 21.56 0.75 -16.16
#